data_AF-A0A6P7H395-F1
#
_entry.id   AF-A0A6P7H395-F1
#
_cell.length_a   1.000
_cell.length_b   1.000
_cell.length_c   1.000
_cell.angle_alpha   90.00
_cell.angle_beta   90.00
_cell.angle_gamma   90.00
#
_symmetry.space_group_name_H-M   'P 1'
#
loop_
_entity.id
_entity.type
_entity.pdbx_description
1 polymer ?
#
loop_
_entity_poly.entity_id
_entity_poly.type
_entity_poly.pdbx_seq_one_letter_code
_entity_poly.pdbx_strand_id
1 'polypeptide(L)'
;MIFSMGEPMPVTHNEFLGKSFLAFILDNIEYPPDTDLDEQIPDLFLNLIISFNLQFTEDIENPVLAALEERDVAKTFTEKILLLINREEDPVRIFDHEPAPPHSLLKLFIDLFGRRSTSDLFYTNDVRVLIDIIVRNISDLSTGDMRRRQYLELCRRVMRNTNYEEHKHKVDEILKCFTRIFCEENELSKFDQKLVKEISNEFPHLFKVYPSSERLIRRLNFFYNQSIRYRID
;
A
#
# COMPACT_ATOMS: atom_id res chain seq x y z
N MET A 1 -21.49 2.58 -1.91
CA MET A 1 -22.21 1.55 -2.69
C MET A 1 -21.94 1.69 -4.19
N ILE A 2 -22.33 2.77 -4.87
CA ILE A 2 -22.18 2.86 -6.35
C ILE A 2 -20.72 2.67 -6.82
N PHE A 3 -19.74 3.20 -6.08
CA PHE A 3 -18.31 3.06 -6.42
C PHE A 3 -17.66 1.76 -5.92
N SER A 4 -18.40 0.85 -5.27
CA SER A 4 -17.78 -0.33 -4.63
C SER A 4 -17.17 -1.31 -5.64
N MET A 5 -17.59 -1.26 -6.90
CA MET A 5 -17.05 -2.12 -7.97
C MET A 5 -15.81 -1.54 -8.66
N GLY A 6 -15.42 -0.29 -8.35
CA GLY A 6 -14.26 0.35 -8.98
C GLY A 6 -14.41 0.63 -10.48
N GLU A 7 -15.64 0.69 -10.99
CA GLU A 7 -15.88 1.04 -12.39
C GLU A 7 -15.67 2.55 -12.61
N PRO A 8 -15.00 2.95 -13.71
CA PRO A 8 -14.73 4.36 -13.98
C PRO A 8 -16.02 5.12 -14.25
N MET A 9 -16.19 6.25 -13.56
CA MET A 9 -17.31 7.15 -13.80
C MET A 9 -17.15 7.96 -15.11
N PRO A 10 -18.26 8.39 -15.74
CA PRO A 10 -18.18 9.30 -16.88
C PRO A 10 -17.52 10.63 -16.49
N VAL A 11 -16.63 11.14 -17.34
CA VAL A 11 -15.79 12.34 -17.08
C VAL A 11 -16.62 13.58 -16.67
N THR A 12 -17.86 13.70 -17.17
CA THR A 12 -18.79 14.80 -16.80
C THR A 12 -19.07 14.88 -15.31
N HIS A 13 -18.99 13.76 -14.57
CA HIS A 13 -19.23 13.76 -13.14
C HIS A 13 -18.05 14.33 -12.34
N ASN A 14 -16.85 14.45 -12.94
CA ASN A 14 -15.70 15.09 -12.28
C ASN A 14 -15.95 16.58 -11.99
N GLU A 15 -16.88 17.22 -12.69
CA GLU A 15 -17.29 18.61 -12.41
C GLU A 15 -17.94 18.73 -11.02
N PHE A 16 -18.62 17.68 -10.56
CA PHE A 16 -19.34 17.68 -9.28
C PHE A 16 -18.60 16.89 -8.19
N LEU A 17 -17.93 15.80 -8.57
CA LEU A 17 -17.25 14.86 -7.67
C LEU A 17 -15.72 14.97 -7.76
N GLY A 18 -15.24 16.15 -8.16
CA GLY A 18 -13.82 16.46 -8.27
C GLY A 18 -13.19 16.85 -6.93
N LYS A 19 -12.07 17.56 -7.04
CA LYS A 19 -11.22 17.94 -5.91
C LYS A 19 -11.92 18.74 -4.81
N SER A 20 -12.80 19.68 -5.17
CA SER A 20 -13.54 20.51 -4.20
C SER A 20 -14.50 19.69 -3.34
N PHE A 21 -15.18 18.71 -3.94
CA PHE A 21 -16.05 17.78 -3.23
C PHE A 21 -15.25 16.88 -2.29
N LEU A 22 -14.10 16.37 -2.74
CA LEU A 22 -13.22 15.55 -1.92
C LEU A 22 -12.61 16.34 -0.76
N ALA A 23 -12.28 17.61 -0.96
CA ALA A 23 -11.85 18.50 0.11
C ALA A 23 -12.96 18.65 1.17
N PHE A 24 -14.22 18.89 0.75
CA PHE A 24 -15.35 18.92 1.68
C PHE A 24 -15.49 17.61 2.48
N ILE A 25 -15.40 16.46 1.83
CA ILE A 25 -15.50 15.16 2.51
C ILE A 25 -14.38 15.02 3.55
N LEU A 26 -13.13 15.23 3.13
CA LEU A 26 -11.98 15.09 3.99
C LEU A 26 -12.00 16.12 5.15
N ASP A 27 -12.57 17.32 4.96
CA ASP A 27 -12.75 18.30 6.04
C ASP A 27 -13.72 17.78 7.11
N ASN A 28 -14.81 17.14 6.71
CA ASN A 28 -15.77 16.54 7.64
C ASN A 28 -15.26 15.25 8.28
N ILE A 29 -14.19 14.62 7.74
CA ILE A 29 -13.47 13.53 8.43
C ILE A 29 -12.60 14.09 9.55
N GLU A 30 -11.87 15.18 9.30
CA GLU A 30 -10.99 15.79 10.29
C GLU A 30 -11.75 16.61 11.34
N TYR A 31 -12.81 17.30 10.91
CA TYR A 31 -13.61 18.22 11.70
C TYR A 31 -15.11 17.96 11.45
N PRO A 32 -15.65 16.85 11.98
CA PRO A 32 -17.08 16.56 11.85
C PRO A 32 -17.93 17.67 12.50
N PRO A 33 -19.12 17.96 11.98
CA PRO A 33 -20.00 18.98 12.53
C PRO A 33 -20.54 18.57 13.91
N ASP A 34 -20.82 19.54 14.78
CA ASP A 34 -21.38 19.32 16.13
C ASP A 34 -22.73 18.56 16.13
N THR A 35 -23.40 18.51 14.97
CA THR A 35 -24.64 17.73 14.77
C THR A 35 -24.41 16.23 14.63
N ASP A 36 -23.17 15.78 14.44
CA ASP A 36 -22.80 14.36 14.35
C ASP A 36 -22.71 13.73 15.74
N LEU A 37 -23.84 13.65 16.44
CA LEU A 37 -23.92 13.17 17.81
C LEU A 37 -23.51 11.69 17.95
N ASP A 38 -23.65 10.91 16.88
CA ASP A 38 -23.34 9.48 16.84
C ASP A 38 -21.93 9.19 16.28
N GLU A 39 -21.14 10.22 15.96
CA GLU A 39 -19.77 10.14 15.40
C GLU A 39 -19.66 9.27 14.13
N GLN A 40 -20.71 9.27 13.29
CA GLN A 40 -20.80 8.39 12.12
C GLN A 40 -20.26 9.04 10.84
N ILE A 41 -20.25 10.38 10.75
CA ILE A 41 -19.86 11.08 9.53
C ILE A 41 -18.44 10.71 9.09
N PRO A 42 -17.42 10.72 9.97
CA PRO A 42 -16.06 10.36 9.57
C PRO A 42 -15.97 8.97 8.95
N ASP A 43 -16.65 7.97 9.51
CA ASP A 43 -16.59 6.58 9.02
C ASP A 43 -17.33 6.41 7.68
N LEU A 44 -18.49 7.06 7.51
CA LEU A 44 -19.23 7.04 6.25
C LEU A 44 -18.45 7.73 5.13
N PHE A 45 -17.84 8.88 5.42
CA PHE A 45 -17.04 9.65 4.47
C PHE A 45 -15.73 8.96 4.14
N LEU A 46 -15.12 8.29 5.11
CA LEU A 46 -13.97 7.43 4.88
C LEU A 46 -14.30 6.31 3.89
N ASN A 47 -15.40 5.59 4.11
CA ASN A 47 -15.86 4.53 3.21
C ASN A 47 -16.17 5.07 1.80
N LEU A 48 -16.70 6.29 1.71
CA LEU A 48 -16.91 6.96 0.43
C LEU A 48 -15.57 7.20 -0.29
N ILE A 49 -14.55 7.75 0.38
CA ILE A 49 -13.22 7.97 -0.22
C ILE A 49 -12.59 6.66 -0.66
N ILE A 50 -12.59 5.65 0.20
CA ILE A 50 -11.99 4.34 -0.10
C ILE A 50 -12.65 3.73 -1.34
N SER A 51 -13.99 3.77 -1.42
CA SER A 51 -14.73 3.24 -2.57
C SER A 51 -14.53 4.09 -3.83
N PHE A 52 -14.53 5.41 -3.71
CA PHE A 52 -14.31 6.32 -4.83
C PHE A 52 -12.91 6.17 -5.41
N ASN A 53 -11.91 5.89 -4.59
CA ASN A 53 -10.53 5.72 -5.04
C ASN A 53 -10.35 4.49 -5.95
N LEU A 54 -11.16 3.43 -5.79
CA LEU A 54 -11.02 2.17 -6.54
C LEU A 54 -10.99 2.35 -8.06
N GLN A 55 -11.69 3.36 -8.58
CA GLN A 55 -11.86 3.56 -10.02
C GLN A 55 -10.62 4.08 -10.74
N PHE A 56 -9.62 4.60 -10.01
CA PHE A 56 -8.45 5.24 -10.61
C PHE A 56 -7.29 4.26 -10.75
N THR A 57 -6.66 4.23 -11.92
CA THR A 57 -5.39 3.52 -12.16
C THR A 57 -4.21 4.50 -12.14
N GLU A 58 -2.97 4.01 -12.13
CA GLU A 58 -1.78 4.87 -12.10
C GLU A 58 -1.67 5.82 -13.31
N ASP A 59 -2.31 5.46 -14.44
CA ASP A 59 -2.26 6.22 -15.70
C ASP A 59 -3.22 7.41 -15.75
N ILE A 60 -4.11 7.55 -14.76
CA ILE A 60 -5.16 8.56 -14.73
C ILE A 60 -4.93 9.48 -13.53
N GLU A 61 -5.25 10.76 -13.71
CA GLU A 61 -5.25 11.70 -12.59
C GLU A 61 -6.22 11.21 -11.51
N ASN A 62 -5.72 11.09 -10.28
CA ASN A 62 -6.50 10.65 -9.14
C ASN A 62 -6.90 11.88 -8.29
N PRO A 63 -8.18 12.31 -8.33
CA PRO A 63 -8.64 13.47 -7.58
C PRO A 63 -8.52 13.29 -6.06
N VAL A 64 -8.54 12.04 -5.56
CA VAL A 64 -8.35 11.75 -4.13
C VAL A 64 -6.94 12.14 -3.70
N LEU A 65 -5.93 11.71 -4.47
CA LEU A 65 -4.55 12.08 -4.19
C LEU A 65 -4.36 13.59 -4.35
N ALA A 66 -4.90 14.19 -5.42
CA ALA A 66 -4.78 15.63 -5.66
C ALA A 66 -5.43 16.50 -4.56
N ALA A 67 -6.49 16.00 -3.91
CA ALA A 67 -7.12 16.66 -2.75
C ALA A 67 -6.31 16.46 -1.46
N LEU A 68 -5.70 15.28 -1.27
CA LEU A 68 -4.85 15.00 -0.11
C LEU A 68 -3.50 15.73 -0.17
N GLU A 69 -2.96 15.96 -1.36
CA GLU A 69 -1.71 16.71 -1.57
C GLU A 69 -1.79 18.18 -1.12
N GLU A 70 -2.99 18.77 -1.08
CA GLU A 70 -3.19 20.14 -0.59
C GLU A 70 -3.35 20.24 0.92
N ARG A 71 -3.27 19.13 1.64
CA ARG A 71 -3.48 19.11 3.08
C ARG A 71 -2.18 19.18 3.84
N ASP A 72 -2.14 20.06 4.82
CA ASP A 72 -1.08 20.08 5.82
C ASP A 72 -1.26 18.95 6.86
N VAL A 73 -2.51 18.59 7.16
CA VAL A 73 -2.86 17.59 8.18
C VAL A 73 -4.05 16.73 7.70
N ALA A 74 -3.92 15.41 7.84
CA ALA A 74 -4.96 14.42 7.57
C ALA A 74 -4.97 13.33 8.65
N LYS A 75 -4.92 13.74 9.92
CA LYS A 75 -4.63 12.85 11.05
C LYS A 75 -5.74 11.83 11.28
N THR A 76 -6.99 12.29 11.38
CA THR A 76 -8.12 11.39 11.63
C THR A 76 -8.30 10.42 10.45
N PHE A 77 -8.09 10.91 9.22
CA PHE A 77 -8.10 10.09 8.03
C PHE A 77 -7.03 8.99 8.08
N THR A 78 -5.76 9.34 8.30
CA THR A 78 -4.64 8.37 8.28
C THR A 78 -4.74 7.35 9.42
N GLU A 79 -5.10 7.80 10.63
CA GLU A 79 -5.31 6.91 11.79
C GLU A 79 -6.43 5.89 11.52
N LYS A 80 -7.58 6.34 10.98
CA LYS A 80 -8.72 5.44 10.71
C LYS A 80 -8.40 4.43 9.62
N ILE A 81 -7.78 4.82 8.50
CA ILE A 81 -7.43 3.84 7.44
C ILE A 81 -6.39 2.83 7.92
N LEU A 82 -5.46 3.23 8.81
CA LEU A 82 -4.51 2.30 9.44
C LEU A 82 -5.18 1.31 10.36
N LEU A 83 -6.15 1.77 11.16
CA LEU A 83 -6.96 0.88 11.99
C LEU A 83 -7.73 -0.14 11.14
N LEU A 84 -8.30 0.29 10.02
CA LEU A 84 -9.07 -0.59 9.14
C LEU A 84 -8.18 -1.63 8.47
N ILE A 85 -7.03 -1.26 7.88
CA ILE A 85 -6.15 -2.24 7.24
C ILE A 85 -5.56 -3.23 8.25
N ASN A 86 -5.34 -2.83 9.50
CA ASN A 86 -4.90 -3.74 10.55
C ASN A 86 -5.95 -4.80 10.91
N ARG A 87 -7.25 -4.54 10.69
CA ARG A 87 -8.35 -5.50 10.89
C ARG A 87 -8.50 -6.50 9.75
N GLU A 88 -7.80 -6.30 8.62
CA GLU A 88 -7.84 -7.18 7.45
C GLU A 88 -9.24 -7.33 6.81
N GLU A 89 -10.15 -6.40 7.11
CA GLU A 89 -11.50 -6.34 6.56
C GLU A 89 -11.60 -5.19 5.54
N ASP A 90 -12.25 -5.45 4.41
CA ASP A 90 -12.51 -4.44 3.39
C ASP A 90 -13.89 -3.80 3.63
N PRO A 91 -13.97 -2.53 4.06
CA PRO A 91 -15.25 -1.88 4.38
C PRO A 91 -16.10 -1.57 3.14
N VAL A 92 -15.50 -1.64 1.95
CA VAL A 92 -16.16 -1.34 0.67
C VAL A 92 -16.72 -2.60 0.02
N ARG A 93 -16.22 -3.78 0.39
CA ARG A 93 -16.72 -5.06 -0.11
C ARG A 93 -18.05 -5.44 0.54
N ILE A 94 -19.11 -4.75 0.10
CA ILE A 94 -20.49 -4.91 0.60
C ILE A 94 -21.27 -5.95 -0.22
N PHE A 95 -20.85 -6.20 -1.47
CA PHE A 95 -21.53 -7.11 -2.39
C PHE A 95 -20.57 -8.21 -2.87
N ASP A 96 -21.11 -9.41 -3.09
CA ASP A 96 -20.38 -10.57 -3.65
C ASP A 96 -20.52 -10.64 -5.18
N HIS A 97 -20.42 -9.50 -5.85
CA HIS A 97 -20.44 -9.44 -7.31
C HIS A 97 -19.11 -9.91 -7.90
N GLU A 98 -19.19 -10.60 -9.04
CA GLU A 98 -18.03 -11.07 -9.80
C GLU A 98 -17.89 -10.32 -11.14
N PRO A 99 -16.67 -9.94 -11.56
CA PRO A 99 -15.41 -10.17 -10.87
C PRO A 99 -15.27 -9.27 -9.63
N ALA A 100 -14.76 -9.84 -8.53
CA ALA A 100 -14.52 -9.07 -7.31
C ALA A 100 -13.49 -7.94 -7.57
N PRO A 101 -13.75 -6.70 -7.08
CA PRO A 101 -12.81 -5.61 -7.20
C PRO A 101 -11.54 -5.86 -6.34
N PRO A 102 -10.43 -5.14 -6.61
CA PRO A 102 -9.26 -5.17 -5.75
C PRO A 102 -9.59 -4.77 -4.32
N HIS A 103 -8.81 -5.26 -3.34
CA HIS A 103 -8.97 -4.84 -1.95
C HIS A 103 -8.80 -3.32 -1.83
N SER A 104 -9.86 -2.64 -1.39
CA SER A 104 -10.01 -1.20 -1.53
C SER A 104 -9.02 -0.40 -0.68
N LEU A 105 -8.85 -0.80 0.59
CA LEU A 105 -7.83 -0.21 1.48
C LEU A 105 -6.42 -0.46 0.95
N LEU A 106 -6.09 -1.69 0.58
CA LEU A 106 -4.74 -1.99 0.09
C LEU A 106 -4.41 -1.21 -1.19
N LYS A 107 -5.39 -1.06 -2.08
CA LYS A 107 -5.30 -0.19 -3.26
C LYS A 107 -5.06 1.27 -2.85
N LEU A 108 -5.85 1.81 -1.93
CA LEU A 108 -5.68 3.17 -1.41
C LEU A 108 -4.28 3.39 -0.81
N PHE A 109 -3.78 2.46 0.00
CA PHE A 109 -2.43 2.55 0.57
C PHE A 109 -1.35 2.55 -0.52
N ILE A 110 -1.48 1.70 -1.55
CA ILE A 110 -0.51 1.70 -2.68
C ILE A 110 -0.48 3.07 -3.37
N ASP A 111 -1.64 3.69 -3.58
CA ASP A 111 -1.73 5.01 -4.20
C ASP A 111 -1.15 6.13 -3.32
N LEU A 112 -1.51 6.13 -2.03
CA LEU A 112 -1.04 7.13 -1.05
C LEU A 112 0.47 7.07 -0.89
N PHE A 113 1.04 5.87 -0.85
CA PHE A 113 2.49 5.69 -0.81
C PHE A 113 3.11 5.74 -2.21
N GLY A 114 2.33 5.98 -3.26
CA GLY A 114 2.79 6.17 -4.63
C GLY A 114 3.58 7.46 -4.84
N ARG A 115 3.29 8.49 -4.03
CA ARG A 115 3.89 9.83 -4.10
C ARG A 115 4.36 10.27 -2.71
N ARG A 116 5.49 10.98 -2.66
CA ARG A 116 6.02 11.52 -1.40
C ARG A 116 5.07 12.53 -0.75
N SER A 117 4.44 13.39 -1.54
CA SER A 117 3.49 14.40 -1.08
C SER A 117 2.33 13.82 -0.26
N THR A 118 1.80 12.66 -0.67
CA THR A 118 0.71 11.98 0.05
C THR A 118 1.22 11.06 1.15
N SER A 119 2.41 10.48 1.05
CA SER A 119 2.97 9.66 2.12
C SER A 119 3.47 10.49 3.31
N ASP A 120 3.85 11.76 3.09
CA ASP A 120 4.29 12.67 4.14
C ASP A 120 3.14 13.05 5.12
N LEU A 121 1.88 12.73 4.78
CA LEU A 121 0.74 12.84 5.70
C LEU A 121 0.79 11.82 6.86
N PHE A 122 1.58 10.76 6.72
CA PHE A 122 1.74 9.74 7.76
C PHE A 122 2.94 10.06 8.65
N TYR A 123 2.74 10.05 9.96
CA TYR A 123 3.86 10.22 10.89
C TYR A 123 4.77 8.98 10.85
N THR A 124 6.02 9.13 11.29
CA THR A 124 6.98 8.01 11.31
C THR A 124 6.46 6.80 12.10
N ASN A 125 5.70 7.00 13.17
CA ASN A 125 5.09 5.91 13.93
C ASN A 125 3.99 5.20 13.15
N ASP A 126 3.18 5.94 12.40
CA ASP A 126 2.14 5.39 11.53
C ASP A 126 2.75 4.51 10.44
N VAL A 127 3.85 4.98 9.84
CA VAL A 127 4.62 4.20 8.86
C VAL A 127 5.19 2.92 9.49
N ARG A 128 5.69 2.97 10.73
CA ARG A 128 6.17 1.77 11.43
C ARG A 128 5.05 0.76 11.67
N VAL A 129 3.88 1.23 12.09
CA VAL A 129 2.68 0.38 12.25
C VAL A 129 2.28 -0.23 10.91
N LEU A 130 2.28 0.55 9.82
CA LEU A 130 2.00 0.05 8.48
C LEU A 130 3.01 -1.04 8.06
N ILE A 131 4.30 -0.86 8.34
CA ILE A 131 5.33 -1.87 8.07
C ILE A 131 5.08 -3.16 8.85
N ASP A 132 4.66 -3.07 10.12
CA ASP A 132 4.32 -4.25 10.91
C ASP A 132 3.15 -5.03 10.27
N ILE A 133 2.13 -4.32 9.76
CA ILE A 133 0.99 -4.91 9.03
C ILE A 133 1.44 -5.56 7.72
N ILE A 134 2.29 -4.87 6.95
CA ILE A 134 2.87 -5.37 5.68
C ILE A 134 3.64 -6.66 5.92
N VAL A 135 4.55 -6.68 6.90
CA VAL A 135 5.39 -7.85 7.21
C VAL A 135 4.53 -9.03 7.65
N ARG A 136 3.54 -8.80 8.52
CA ARG A 136 2.57 -9.83 8.94
C ARG A 136 1.86 -10.44 7.73
N ASN A 137 1.25 -9.60 6.89
CA ASN A 137 0.49 -10.06 5.74
C ASN A 137 1.35 -10.76 4.67
N ILE A 138 2.56 -10.27 4.38
CA ILE A 138 3.48 -10.97 3.46
C ILE A 138 3.87 -12.34 4.00
N SER A 139 4.04 -12.47 5.32
CA SER A 139 4.37 -13.73 5.97
C SER A 139 3.21 -14.73 5.93
N ASP A 140 2.00 -14.28 6.22
CA ASP A 140 0.83 -15.15 6.44
C ASP A 140 0.11 -15.55 5.14
N LEU A 141 0.20 -14.71 4.10
CA LEU A 141 -0.44 -14.98 2.81
C LEU A 141 0.28 -16.08 2.02
N SER A 142 -0.52 -16.98 1.45
CA SER A 142 -0.06 -18.11 0.67
C SER A 142 0.38 -17.71 -0.75
N THR A 143 1.13 -18.61 -1.39
CA THR A 143 1.52 -18.43 -2.79
C THR A 143 0.30 -18.40 -3.70
N GLY A 144 0.24 -17.40 -4.58
CA GLY A 144 -0.85 -17.21 -5.53
C GLY A 144 -1.95 -16.26 -5.05
N ASP A 145 -1.99 -15.89 -3.77
CA ASP A 145 -2.87 -14.83 -3.28
C ASP A 145 -2.41 -13.47 -3.83
N MET A 146 -3.25 -12.80 -4.60
CA MET A 146 -2.94 -11.51 -5.23
C MET A 146 -2.61 -10.43 -4.20
N ARG A 147 -3.19 -10.49 -2.99
CA ARG A 147 -2.92 -9.53 -1.91
C ARG A 147 -1.47 -9.56 -1.49
N ARG A 148 -0.81 -10.73 -1.54
CA ARG A 148 0.61 -10.85 -1.18
C ARG A 148 1.49 -9.98 -2.08
N ARG A 149 1.17 -9.95 -3.38
CA ARG A 149 1.85 -9.08 -4.34
C ARG A 149 1.56 -7.61 -4.09
N GLN A 150 0.32 -7.28 -3.77
CA GLN A 150 -0.07 -5.92 -3.43
C GLN A 150 0.65 -5.41 -2.16
N TYR A 151 0.80 -6.25 -1.12
CA TYR A 151 1.60 -5.90 0.06
C TYR A 151 3.10 -5.77 -0.24
N LEU A 152 3.65 -6.60 -1.14
CA LEU A 152 5.02 -6.42 -1.63
C LEU A 152 5.19 -5.08 -2.36
N GLU A 153 4.24 -4.70 -3.21
CA GLU A 153 4.26 -3.41 -3.89
C GLU A 153 4.11 -2.26 -2.90
N LEU A 154 3.21 -2.37 -1.93
CA LEU A 154 3.09 -1.38 -0.85
C LEU A 154 4.42 -1.25 -0.07
N CYS A 155 5.09 -2.36 0.24
CA CYS A 155 6.41 -2.38 0.87
C CYS A 155 7.44 -1.57 0.05
N ARG A 156 7.48 -1.78 -1.28
CA ARG A 156 8.32 -1.02 -2.20
C ARG A 156 8.02 0.49 -2.15
N ARG A 157 6.74 0.85 -2.16
CA ARG A 157 6.26 2.24 -2.12
C ARG A 157 6.61 2.93 -0.81
N VAL A 158 6.44 2.25 0.32
CA VAL A 158 6.90 2.76 1.64
C VAL A 158 8.41 3.04 1.61
N MET A 159 9.22 2.10 1.13
CA MET A 159 10.68 2.30 1.06
C MET A 159 11.09 3.46 0.15
N ARG A 160 10.38 3.64 -0.97
CA ARG A 160 10.69 4.68 -1.96
C ARG A 160 10.33 6.08 -1.48
N ASN A 161 9.13 6.23 -0.92
CA ASN A 161 8.49 7.53 -0.77
C ASN A 161 8.45 8.05 0.67
N THR A 162 8.93 7.29 1.66
CA THR A 162 9.06 7.74 3.06
C THR A 162 10.53 7.92 3.47
N ASN A 163 10.77 8.32 4.73
CA ASN A 163 12.09 8.36 5.35
C ASN A 163 12.52 6.97 5.90
N TYR A 164 12.10 5.88 5.28
CA TYR A 164 12.37 4.51 5.74
C TYR A 164 13.86 4.23 6.02
N GLU A 165 14.75 4.78 5.20
CA GLU A 165 16.21 4.59 5.31
C GLU A 165 16.77 5.07 6.66
N GLU A 166 16.13 6.04 7.32
CA GLU A 166 16.60 6.58 8.59
C GLU A 166 16.37 5.61 9.76
N HIS A 167 15.25 4.88 9.74
CA HIS A 167 14.84 4.03 10.86
C HIS A 167 14.92 2.53 10.58
N LYS A 168 14.90 2.10 9.31
CA LYS A 168 15.04 0.70 8.85
C LYS A 168 14.21 -0.29 9.66
N HIS A 169 12.98 0.12 10.01
CA HIS A 169 12.12 -0.63 10.91
C HIS A 169 11.77 -1.97 10.25
N LYS A 170 11.99 -3.08 10.97
CA LYS A 170 11.71 -4.45 10.49
C LYS A 170 12.48 -4.90 9.25
N VAL A 171 13.63 -4.29 8.93
CA VAL A 171 14.42 -4.66 7.74
C VAL A 171 14.82 -6.15 7.73
N ASP A 172 15.15 -6.73 8.89
CA ASP A 172 15.52 -8.14 9.01
C ASP A 172 14.32 -9.07 8.77
N GLU A 173 13.13 -8.71 9.25
CA GLU A 173 11.90 -9.45 9.02
C GLU A 173 11.43 -9.37 7.56
N ILE A 174 11.58 -8.21 6.92
CA ILE A 174 11.35 -8.03 5.48
C ILE A 174 12.30 -8.94 4.70
N LEU A 175 13.59 -8.94 5.04
CA LEU A 175 14.59 -9.79 4.39
C LEU A 175 14.29 -11.29 4.57
N LYS A 176 13.82 -11.71 5.75
CA LYS A 176 13.35 -13.08 5.98
C LYS A 176 12.17 -13.43 5.06
N CYS A 177 11.20 -12.53 4.93
CA CYS A 177 10.06 -12.72 4.03
C CYS A 177 10.51 -12.85 2.57
N PHE A 178 11.39 -11.95 2.11
CA PHE A 178 11.93 -11.97 0.74
C PHE A 178 12.71 -13.26 0.46
N THR A 179 13.53 -13.71 1.40
CA THR A 179 14.27 -14.97 1.29
C THR A 179 13.31 -16.16 1.20
N ARG A 180 12.26 -16.18 2.03
CA ARG A 180 11.24 -17.24 2.02
C ARG A 180 10.56 -17.31 0.65
N ILE A 181 10.06 -16.19 0.14
CA ILE A 181 9.36 -16.10 -1.16
C ILE A 181 10.28 -16.53 -2.31
N PHE A 182 11.56 -16.12 -2.28
CA PHE A 182 12.53 -16.52 -3.29
C PHE A 182 12.75 -18.03 -3.34
N CYS A 183 12.73 -18.71 -2.19
CA CYS A 183 12.90 -20.16 -2.10
C CYS A 183 11.62 -20.96 -2.39
N GLU A 184 10.48 -20.32 -2.68
CA GLU A 184 9.26 -21.03 -3.06
C GLU A 184 9.44 -21.72 -4.43
N GLU A 185 9.06 -22.99 -4.52
CA GLU A 185 9.19 -23.79 -5.76
C GLU A 185 7.92 -23.75 -6.63
N ASN A 186 6.84 -23.14 -6.14
CA ASN A 186 5.55 -23.10 -6.81
C ASN A 186 5.55 -22.09 -7.98
N GLU A 187 5.05 -22.49 -9.15
CA GLU A 187 4.93 -21.65 -10.35
C GLU A 187 4.20 -20.32 -10.11
N LEU A 188 3.18 -20.32 -9.24
CA LEU A 188 2.43 -19.12 -8.88
C LEU A 188 3.28 -18.09 -8.12
N SER A 189 4.40 -18.51 -7.51
CA SER A 189 5.32 -17.61 -6.79
C SER A 189 6.19 -16.77 -7.72
N LYS A 190 6.31 -17.12 -9.01
CA LYS A 190 7.26 -16.47 -9.94
C LYS A 190 7.06 -14.97 -10.04
N PHE A 191 5.82 -14.49 -10.00
CA PHE A 191 5.52 -13.06 -10.02
C PHE A 191 5.98 -12.36 -8.75
N ASP A 192 5.75 -12.97 -7.58
CA ASP A 192 6.15 -12.41 -6.29
C ASP A 192 7.68 -12.43 -6.17
N GLN A 193 8.33 -13.50 -6.63
CA GLN A 193 9.78 -13.60 -6.73
C GLN A 193 10.38 -12.53 -7.64
N LYS A 194 9.74 -12.28 -8.80
CA LYS A 194 10.15 -11.21 -9.71
C LYS A 194 10.08 -9.85 -9.00
N LEU A 195 8.97 -9.57 -8.32
CA LEU A 195 8.79 -8.31 -7.59
C LEU A 195 9.82 -8.18 -6.44
N VAL A 196 10.04 -9.23 -5.65
CA VAL A 196 11.08 -9.25 -4.60
C VAL A 196 12.47 -8.95 -5.18
N LYS A 197 12.80 -9.52 -6.34
CA LYS A 197 14.07 -9.23 -7.04
C LYS A 197 14.15 -7.77 -7.48
N GLU A 198 13.07 -7.21 -8.03
CA GLU A 198 13.01 -5.80 -8.42
C GLU A 198 13.21 -4.87 -7.22
N ILE A 199 12.52 -5.12 -6.11
CA ILE A 199 12.66 -4.36 -4.86
C ILE A 199 14.10 -4.45 -4.32
N SER A 200 14.65 -5.66 -4.28
CA SER A 200 16.02 -5.87 -3.78
C SER A 200 17.08 -5.16 -4.62
N ASN A 201 16.86 -5.08 -5.94
CA ASN A 201 17.74 -4.38 -6.86
C ASN A 201 17.59 -2.86 -6.80
N GLU A 202 16.40 -2.37 -6.49
CA GLU A 202 16.11 -0.94 -6.31
C GLU A 202 16.75 -0.39 -5.03
N PHE A 203 16.76 -1.17 -3.94
CA PHE A 203 17.29 -0.76 -2.65
C PHE A 203 18.50 -1.61 -2.19
N PRO A 204 19.63 -1.59 -2.94
CA PRO A 204 20.76 -2.45 -2.63
C PRO A 204 21.41 -2.14 -1.29
N HIS A 205 21.32 -0.89 -0.79
CA HIS A 205 21.89 -0.50 0.50
C HIS A 205 21.11 -1.06 1.71
N LEU A 206 19.83 -1.40 1.53
CA LEU A 206 19.00 -2.05 2.54
C LEU A 206 19.23 -3.56 2.60
N PHE A 207 19.49 -4.18 1.45
CA PHE A 207 19.47 -5.64 1.32
C PHE A 207 20.82 -6.28 0.96
N LYS A 208 21.87 -5.50 0.65
CA LYS A 208 23.23 -6.02 0.53
C LYS A 208 23.90 -6.07 1.90
N VAL A 209 24.40 -7.25 2.25
CA VAL A 209 25.15 -7.49 3.49
C VAL A 209 26.63 -7.18 3.26
N TYR A 210 27.19 -6.25 4.05
CA TYR A 210 28.65 -6.13 4.22
C TYR A 210 29.20 -7.32 5.02
N PRO A 211 30.49 -7.71 4.85
CA PRO A 211 30.99 -9.08 5.08
C PRO A 211 31.07 -9.63 6.53
N SER A 212 30.21 -9.23 7.47
CA SER A 212 30.41 -9.54 8.90
C SER A 212 29.65 -10.77 9.43
N SER A 213 28.76 -11.39 8.65
CA SER A 213 27.93 -12.52 9.11
C SER A 213 27.80 -13.63 8.05
N GLU A 214 28.73 -14.59 8.09
CA GLU A 214 28.98 -15.60 7.05
C GLU A 214 27.78 -16.46 6.61
N ARG A 215 26.72 -16.57 7.42
CA ARG A 215 25.56 -17.42 7.10
C ARG A 215 24.52 -16.75 6.18
N LEU A 216 24.32 -15.44 6.30
CA LEU A 216 23.43 -14.68 5.41
C LEU A 216 24.14 -14.33 4.09
N ILE A 217 25.44 -14.05 4.18
CA ILE A 217 26.31 -13.71 3.03
C ILE A 217 26.34 -14.85 2.01
N ARG A 218 26.39 -16.12 2.43
CA ARG A 218 26.36 -17.26 1.49
C ARG A 218 25.01 -17.40 0.76
N ARG A 219 23.89 -17.05 1.40
CA ARG A 219 22.55 -17.10 0.78
C ARG A 219 22.31 -15.91 -0.16
N LEU A 220 22.76 -14.70 0.22
CA LEU A 220 22.64 -13.51 -0.61
C LEU A 220 23.64 -13.46 -1.78
N ASN A 221 24.88 -13.92 -1.60
CA ASN A 221 25.83 -14.06 -2.72
C ASN A 221 25.39 -15.13 -3.73
N PHE A 222 24.61 -16.13 -3.30
CA PHE A 222 23.92 -17.03 -4.24
C PHE A 222 22.87 -16.28 -5.08
N PHE A 223 22.09 -15.37 -4.46
CA PHE A 223 21.11 -14.53 -5.16
C PHE A 223 21.73 -13.51 -6.13
N TYR A 224 22.91 -12.96 -5.80
CA TYR A 224 23.66 -12.06 -6.69
C TYR A 224 24.27 -12.79 -7.90
N ASN A 225 24.73 -14.02 -7.73
CA ASN A 225 25.37 -14.77 -8.82
C ASN A 225 24.38 -15.40 -9.81
N GLN A 226 23.12 -15.66 -9.41
CA GLN A 226 22.09 -16.09 -10.37
C GLN A 226 21.57 -14.94 -11.24
N SER A 227 21.48 -13.71 -10.74
CA SER A 227 20.98 -12.57 -11.53
C SER A 227 21.92 -12.15 -12.67
N ILE A 228 23.22 -12.45 -12.56
CA ILE A 228 24.20 -12.23 -13.63
C ILE A 228 24.11 -13.30 -14.73
N ARG A 229 23.75 -14.55 -14.40
CA ARG A 229 23.60 -15.61 -15.41
C ARG A 229 22.40 -15.41 -16.34
N TYR A 230 21.30 -14.83 -15.85
CA TYR A 230 20.10 -14.55 -16.66
C TYR A 230 20.17 -13.24 -17.47
N ARG A 231 21.32 -12.57 -17.54
CA ARG A 231 21.55 -11.40 -18.41
C ARG A 231 22.45 -11.69 -19.63
N ILE A 232 22.94 -12.93 -19.75
CA ILE A 232 23.92 -13.30 -20.79
C ILE A 232 23.36 -14.35 -21.78
N ASP A 233 22.14 -14.83 -21.55
CA ASP A 233 21.37 -15.67 -22.48
C ASP A 233 20.10 -14.94 -22.92
#